data_AF-A0A528CIA1-F1
#
_entry.id   AF-A0A528CIA1-F1
#
_cell.length_a   1.000
_cell.length_b   1.000
_cell.length_c   1.000
_cell.angle_alpha   90.00
_cell.angle_beta   90.00
_cell.angle_gamma   90.00
#
_symmetry.space_group_name_H-M   'P 1'
#
loop_
_entity.id
_entity.type
_entity.pdbx_description
1 polymer ?
#
loop_
_entity_poly.entity_id
_entity_poly.type
_entity_poly.pdbx_seq_one_letter_code
_entity_poly.pdbx_strand_id
1 'polypeptide(L)'
;CLLVAPLVAFALSAHVQAILQDPDCWWQVKVGLDLLADRTFPVVDSYSHTFAGHPWIAKEWLGQVLLALAYTASGWNGVAVLIISTIALTGALLSWYLSTWLRPTAAVGLALFAAALISPIYTARPHIFTLPIIVIWTAMLFRAARNEQGPPLWLLALLVLWANLHATFTIGFVIAAFAGLDVLVRTRLSNPVLLGKWVAFGLLCPVVSLINPYGIKAILATFTVAYGNEAVPLIIEWKPFDASDQPFQEVGVLLFVFALLVSRLRVGWAKALFIVFALHIYLTHLRFMYLFFLLVPIVLAAEIAEQY
;
A
#
# COMPACT_ATOMS: atom_id res chain seq x y z
N CYS A 1 -20.15 -6.30 -0.33
CA CYS A 1 -19.16 -5.68 -1.24
C CYS A 1 -19.60 -4.29 -1.73
N LEU A 2 -20.68 -4.17 -2.51
CA LEU A 2 -21.05 -2.91 -3.18
C LEU A 2 -21.35 -1.73 -2.24
N LEU A 3 -21.74 -1.98 -1.00
CA LEU A 3 -22.02 -0.93 -0.01
C LEU A 3 -20.76 -0.29 0.60
N VAL A 4 -19.58 -0.93 0.52
CA VAL A 4 -18.38 -0.40 1.19
C VAL A 4 -17.91 0.91 0.55
N ALA A 5 -17.80 0.95 -0.78
CA ALA A 5 -17.40 2.16 -1.49
C ALA A 5 -18.27 3.39 -1.16
N PRO A 6 -19.62 3.35 -1.31
CA PRO A 6 -20.45 4.50 -1.00
C PRO A 6 -20.44 4.87 0.48
N LEU A 7 -20.36 3.90 1.41
CA LEU A 7 -20.27 4.19 2.85
C LEU A 7 -18.95 4.88 3.21
N VAL A 8 -17.83 4.40 2.68
CA VAL A 8 -16.51 5.03 2.88
C VAL A 8 -16.49 6.42 2.26
N ALA A 9 -16.99 6.56 1.03
CA ALA A 9 -17.05 7.86 0.36
C ALA A 9 -17.92 8.88 1.12
N PHE A 10 -19.07 8.44 1.63
CA PHE A 10 -19.95 9.26 2.45
C PHE A 10 -19.31 9.65 3.80
N ALA A 11 -18.63 8.72 4.47
CA ALA A 11 -17.95 9.03 5.73
C ALA A 11 -16.80 10.03 5.51
N LEU A 12 -16.03 9.87 4.43
CA LEU A 12 -14.89 10.74 4.13
C LEU A 12 -15.30 12.11 3.58
N SER A 13 -16.47 12.25 2.95
CA SER A 13 -16.94 13.55 2.48
C SER A 13 -17.12 14.55 3.63
N ALA A 14 -17.50 14.06 4.82
CA ALA A 14 -17.57 14.86 6.04
C ALA A 14 -16.18 15.27 6.60
N HIS A 15 -15.10 14.64 6.12
CA HIS A 15 -13.72 14.83 6.60
C HIS A 15 -12.77 15.36 5.50
N VAL A 16 -13.32 15.90 4.40
CA VAL A 16 -12.53 16.43 3.27
C VAL A 16 -11.47 17.43 3.71
N GLN A 17 -11.79 18.29 4.69
CA GLN A 17 -10.83 19.26 5.19
C GLN A 17 -9.59 18.54 5.74
N ALA A 18 -9.73 17.55 6.60
CA ALA A 18 -8.59 16.80 7.15
C ALA A 18 -7.71 16.17 6.06
N ILE A 19 -8.33 15.63 5.00
CA ILE A 19 -7.62 15.04 3.85
C ILE A 19 -6.72 16.07 3.13
N LEU A 20 -7.18 17.32 3.05
CA LEU A 20 -6.51 18.40 2.31
C LEU A 20 -5.59 19.27 3.19
N GLN A 21 -5.59 19.11 4.52
CA GLN A 21 -4.80 19.93 5.45
C GLN A 21 -3.34 19.49 5.58
N ASP A 22 -2.93 18.42 4.88
CA ASP A 22 -1.55 17.99 4.89
C ASP A 22 -0.64 19.02 4.18
N PRO A 23 0.51 19.40 4.78
CA PRO A 23 1.37 20.46 4.25
C PRO A 23 1.97 20.12 2.88
N ASP A 24 2.05 18.84 2.52
CA ASP A 24 2.61 18.41 1.24
C ASP A 24 1.60 18.48 0.08
N CYS A 25 0.30 18.64 0.33
CA CYS A 25 -0.73 18.61 -0.71
C CYS A 25 -0.44 19.59 -1.86
N TRP A 26 0.00 20.81 -1.52
CA TRP A 26 0.22 21.88 -2.48
C TRP A 26 1.35 21.58 -3.45
N TRP A 27 2.52 21.14 -2.94
CA TRP A 27 3.65 20.89 -3.83
C TRP A 27 3.43 19.65 -4.70
N GLN A 28 2.69 18.65 -4.21
CA GLN A 28 2.31 17.47 -5.01
C GLN A 28 1.48 17.86 -6.25
N VAL A 29 0.50 18.75 -6.08
CA VAL A 29 -0.27 19.30 -7.21
C VAL A 29 0.62 20.18 -8.10
N LYS A 30 1.44 21.05 -7.51
CA LYS A 30 2.31 21.96 -8.25
C LYS A 30 3.33 21.23 -9.13
N VAL A 31 3.99 20.20 -8.62
CA VAL A 31 4.90 19.36 -9.41
C VAL A 31 4.18 18.71 -10.59
N GLY A 32 2.96 18.22 -10.38
CA GLY A 32 2.15 17.66 -11.46
C GLY A 32 1.77 18.69 -12.53
N LEU A 33 1.44 19.92 -12.13
CA LEU A 33 1.16 21.03 -13.05
C LEU A 33 2.40 21.39 -13.88
N ASP A 34 3.57 21.44 -13.25
CA ASP A 34 4.84 21.75 -13.93
C ASP A 34 5.24 20.63 -14.88
N LEU A 35 5.09 19.37 -14.49
CA LEU A 35 5.28 18.20 -15.37
C LEU A 35 4.39 18.28 -16.63
N LEU A 36 3.13 18.68 -16.48
CA LEU A 36 2.19 18.82 -17.59
C LEU A 36 2.54 20.01 -18.51
N ALA A 37 3.00 21.12 -17.93
CA ALA A 37 3.38 22.33 -18.66
C ALA A 37 4.70 22.16 -19.42
N ASP A 38 5.75 21.72 -18.72
CA ASP A 38 7.11 21.66 -19.24
C ASP A 38 7.36 20.39 -20.07
N ARG A 39 6.58 19.32 -19.81
CA ARG A 39 6.73 17.98 -20.42
C ARG A 39 8.11 17.38 -20.19
N THR A 40 8.74 17.73 -19.07
CA THR A 40 10.07 17.25 -18.67
C THR A 40 10.05 16.70 -17.26
N PHE A 41 10.75 15.59 -17.03
CA PHE A 41 10.92 15.03 -15.70
C PHE A 41 12.00 15.78 -14.92
N PRO A 42 11.68 16.38 -13.75
CA PRO A 42 12.64 17.16 -12.97
C PRO A 42 13.76 16.28 -12.42
N VAL A 43 14.99 16.79 -12.51
CA VAL A 43 16.21 16.13 -11.98
C VAL A 43 16.91 16.98 -10.90
N VAL A 44 16.34 18.14 -10.57
CA VAL A 44 16.79 19.06 -9.54
C VAL A 44 15.59 19.59 -8.75
N ASP A 45 15.84 20.04 -7.52
CA ASP A 45 14.84 20.67 -6.67
C ASP A 45 14.68 22.15 -7.05
N SER A 46 13.47 22.56 -7.41
CA SER A 46 13.13 23.96 -7.74
C SER A 46 12.25 24.63 -6.67
N TYR A 47 11.84 23.90 -5.64
CA TYR A 47 10.82 24.35 -4.67
C TYR A 47 11.42 24.68 -3.30
N SER A 48 12.48 23.98 -2.90
CA SER A 48 13.11 24.18 -1.60
C SER A 48 13.88 25.49 -1.53
N HIS A 49 13.63 26.29 -0.49
CA HIS A 49 14.34 27.56 -0.27
C HIS A 49 15.87 27.38 -0.08
N THR A 50 16.30 26.37 0.68
CA THR A 50 17.73 26.14 0.99
C THR A 50 18.38 25.04 0.15
N PHE A 51 17.61 24.27 -0.62
CA PHE A 51 18.09 23.16 -1.45
C PHE A 51 17.83 23.36 -2.95
N ALA A 52 17.43 24.56 -3.37
CA ALA A 52 17.24 24.87 -4.79
C ALA A 52 18.48 24.51 -5.62
N GLY A 53 18.28 23.79 -6.71
CA GLY A 53 19.34 23.31 -7.62
C GLY A 53 20.00 22.00 -7.21
N HIS A 54 19.74 21.45 -6.02
CA HIS A 54 20.28 20.15 -5.62
C HIS A 54 19.59 18.99 -6.36
N PRO A 55 20.27 17.83 -6.56
CA PRO A 55 19.68 16.67 -7.21
C PRO A 55 18.42 16.18 -6.51
N TRP A 56 17.33 16.10 -7.25
CA TRP A 56 16.04 15.61 -6.76
C TRP A 56 15.26 14.98 -7.91
N ILE A 57 14.42 13.99 -7.64
CA ILE A 57 13.57 13.36 -8.65
C ILE A 57 12.13 13.33 -8.18
N ALA A 58 11.19 13.54 -9.11
CA ALA A 58 9.76 13.34 -8.87
C ALA A 58 9.42 11.84 -8.88
N LYS A 59 9.85 11.10 -7.84
CA LYS A 59 9.64 9.65 -7.71
C LYS A 59 8.17 9.21 -7.75
N GLU A 60 7.22 10.15 -7.63
CA GLU A 60 5.76 9.95 -7.59
C GLU A 60 5.05 10.64 -8.76
N TRP A 61 5.78 10.88 -9.86
CA TRP A 61 5.35 11.74 -10.96
C TRP A 61 3.95 11.45 -11.48
N LEU A 62 3.56 10.18 -11.63
CA LEU A 62 2.24 9.85 -12.19
C LEU A 62 1.15 10.19 -11.18
N GLY A 63 1.38 9.95 -9.89
CA GLY A 63 0.45 10.36 -8.84
C GLY A 63 0.30 11.87 -8.79
N GLN A 64 1.39 12.61 -8.94
CA GLN A 64 1.38 14.07 -9.04
C GLN A 64 0.61 14.58 -10.26
N VAL A 65 0.80 13.95 -11.43
CA VAL A 65 0.02 14.25 -12.64
C VAL A 65 -1.47 13.99 -12.43
N LEU A 66 -1.86 12.87 -11.79
CA LEU A 66 -3.27 12.59 -11.49
C LEU A 66 -3.88 13.65 -10.55
N LEU A 67 -3.14 14.08 -9.53
CA LEU A 67 -3.57 15.15 -8.63
C LEU A 67 -3.70 16.49 -9.37
N ALA A 68 -2.75 16.81 -10.24
CA ALA A 68 -2.80 18.02 -11.06
C ALA A 68 -3.99 18.02 -12.03
N LEU A 69 -4.25 16.90 -12.71
CA LEU A 69 -5.42 16.77 -13.59
C LEU A 69 -6.73 16.95 -12.81
N ALA A 70 -6.85 16.32 -11.64
CA ALA A 70 -8.00 16.50 -10.77
C ALA A 70 -8.16 17.96 -10.31
N TYR A 71 -7.06 18.62 -9.98
CA TYR A 71 -7.03 20.03 -9.65
C TYR A 71 -7.45 20.93 -10.82
N THR A 72 -6.98 20.66 -12.04
CA THR A 72 -7.39 21.44 -13.22
C THR A 72 -8.88 21.27 -13.56
N ALA A 73 -9.47 20.12 -13.24
CA ALA A 73 -10.87 19.84 -13.54
C ALA A 73 -11.85 20.58 -12.61
N SER A 74 -11.57 20.64 -11.30
CA SER A 74 -12.49 21.27 -10.33
C SER A 74 -11.81 21.78 -9.05
N GLY A 75 -10.53 22.13 -9.14
CA GLY A 75 -9.72 22.61 -8.02
C GLY A 75 -9.55 21.55 -6.93
N TRP A 76 -9.49 22.00 -5.68
CA TRP A 76 -9.34 21.12 -4.52
C TRP A 76 -10.48 20.12 -4.33
N ASN A 77 -11.68 20.41 -4.85
CA ASN A 77 -12.78 19.46 -4.84
C ASN A 77 -12.47 18.25 -5.73
N GLY A 78 -11.85 18.46 -6.89
CA GLY A 78 -11.43 17.37 -7.78
C GLY A 78 -10.39 16.46 -7.11
N VAL A 79 -9.41 17.07 -6.46
CA VAL A 79 -8.39 16.35 -5.68
C VAL A 79 -9.05 15.51 -4.56
N ALA A 80 -9.96 16.11 -3.79
CA ALA A 80 -10.68 15.41 -2.73
C ALA A 80 -11.49 14.22 -3.27
N VAL A 81 -12.25 14.42 -4.36
CA VAL A 81 -13.05 13.35 -4.98
C VAL A 81 -12.15 12.20 -5.47
N LEU A 82 -11.01 12.50 -6.09
CA LEU A 82 -10.07 11.49 -6.57
C LEU A 82 -9.50 10.65 -5.41
N ILE A 83 -9.07 11.31 -4.33
CA ILE A 83 -8.52 10.66 -3.15
C ILE A 83 -9.57 9.79 -2.44
N ILE A 84 -10.77 10.36 -2.19
CA ILE A 84 -11.87 9.64 -1.55
C ILE A 84 -12.29 8.42 -2.38
N SER A 85 -12.36 8.57 -3.70
CA SER A 85 -12.72 7.49 -4.62
C SER A 85 -11.67 6.37 -4.61
N THR A 86 -10.38 6.71 -4.48
CA THR A 86 -9.29 5.73 -4.37
C THR A 86 -9.36 4.95 -3.05
N ILE A 87 -9.67 5.63 -1.94
CA ILE A 87 -9.85 4.98 -0.63
C ILE A 87 -11.11 4.10 -0.63
N ALA A 88 -12.21 4.59 -1.19
CA ALA A 88 -13.46 3.84 -1.35
C ALA A 88 -13.26 2.57 -2.22
N LEU A 89 -12.49 2.69 -3.31
CA LEU A 89 -12.10 1.56 -4.15
C LEU A 89 -11.29 0.54 -3.35
N THR A 90 -10.32 0.98 -2.54
CA THR A 90 -9.51 0.11 -1.67
C THR A 90 -10.41 -0.72 -0.75
N GLY A 91 -11.35 -0.08 -0.05
CA GLY A 91 -12.29 -0.75 0.83
C GLY A 91 -13.20 -1.75 0.08
N ALA A 92 -13.67 -1.38 -1.11
CA ALA A 92 -14.48 -2.27 -1.94
C ALA A 92 -13.71 -3.49 -2.44
N LEU A 93 -12.45 -3.33 -2.87
CA LEU A 93 -11.58 -4.43 -3.30
C LEU A 93 -11.24 -5.36 -2.14
N LEU A 94 -10.94 -4.81 -0.95
CA LEU A 94 -10.72 -5.59 0.25
C LEU A 94 -11.97 -6.40 0.62
N SER A 95 -13.14 -5.77 0.67
CA SER A 95 -14.42 -6.44 0.94
C SER A 95 -14.74 -7.52 -0.09
N TRP A 96 -14.51 -7.24 -1.38
CA TRP A 96 -14.70 -8.20 -2.45
C TRP A 96 -13.83 -9.44 -2.24
N TYR A 97 -12.53 -9.26 -2.01
CA TYR A 97 -11.62 -10.39 -1.79
C TYR A 97 -12.00 -11.18 -0.54
N LEU A 98 -12.24 -10.51 0.60
CA LEU A 98 -12.62 -11.17 1.85
C LEU A 98 -13.93 -11.95 1.71
N SER A 99 -14.87 -11.48 0.89
CA SER A 99 -16.15 -12.17 0.65
C SER A 99 -16.00 -13.46 -0.17
N THR A 100 -14.83 -13.74 -0.74
CA THR A 100 -14.55 -15.03 -1.38
C THR A 100 -14.27 -16.15 -0.36
N TRP A 101 -14.02 -15.78 0.90
CA TRP A 101 -13.68 -16.71 1.98
C TRP A 101 -14.64 -16.59 3.18
N LEU A 102 -15.03 -15.37 3.53
CA LEU A 102 -15.83 -15.06 4.72
C LEU A 102 -17.27 -14.73 4.33
N ARG A 103 -18.18 -14.82 5.31
CA ARG A 103 -19.56 -14.34 5.17
C ARG A 103 -19.55 -12.87 4.71
N PRO A 104 -20.38 -12.46 3.73
CA PRO A 104 -20.36 -11.11 3.18
C PRO A 104 -20.48 -9.99 4.22
N THR A 105 -21.26 -10.20 5.29
CA THR A 105 -21.41 -9.23 6.39
C THR A 105 -20.11 -9.05 7.18
N ALA A 106 -19.42 -10.15 7.50
CA ALA A 106 -18.11 -10.12 8.17
C ALA A 106 -17.05 -9.46 7.28
N ALA A 107 -17.03 -9.81 5.98
CA ALA A 107 -16.11 -9.21 5.01
C ALA A 107 -16.32 -7.69 4.85
N VAL A 108 -17.57 -7.23 4.82
CA VAL A 108 -17.91 -5.78 4.81
C VAL A 108 -17.48 -5.11 6.11
N GLY A 109 -17.82 -5.69 7.27
CA GLY A 109 -17.46 -5.14 8.58
C GLY A 109 -15.94 -5.02 8.76
N LEU A 110 -15.20 -6.06 8.39
CA LEU A 110 -13.74 -6.07 8.48
C LEU A 110 -13.10 -5.06 7.52
N ALA A 111 -13.63 -4.91 6.31
CA ALA A 111 -13.13 -3.92 5.36
C ALA A 111 -13.38 -2.47 5.83
N LEU A 112 -14.56 -2.19 6.41
CA LEU A 112 -14.87 -0.88 7.00
C LEU A 112 -14.00 -0.60 8.22
N PHE A 113 -13.80 -1.60 9.08
CA PHE A 113 -12.93 -1.47 10.25
C PHE A 113 -11.47 -1.23 9.86
N ALA A 114 -10.94 -1.98 8.88
CA ALA A 114 -9.60 -1.75 8.34
C ALA A 114 -9.47 -0.36 7.71
N ALA A 115 -10.48 0.09 6.96
CA ALA A 115 -10.51 1.44 6.38
C ALA A 115 -10.53 2.52 7.47
N ALA A 116 -11.19 2.30 8.60
CA ALA A 116 -11.15 3.23 9.73
C ALA A 116 -9.76 3.24 10.40
N LEU A 117 -9.15 2.07 10.61
CA LEU A 117 -7.86 1.93 11.30
C LEU A 117 -6.72 2.64 10.58
N ILE A 118 -6.73 2.61 9.25
CA ILE A 118 -5.70 3.27 8.44
C ILE A 118 -6.00 4.76 8.17
N SER A 119 -7.10 5.32 8.69
CA SER A 119 -7.51 6.69 8.40
C SER A 119 -6.47 7.80 8.69
N PRO A 120 -5.53 7.67 9.64
CA PRO A 120 -4.49 8.68 9.84
C PRO A 120 -3.61 8.94 8.61
N ILE A 121 -3.54 8.00 7.65
CA ILE A 121 -2.74 8.18 6.43
C ILE A 121 -3.56 8.79 5.28
N TYR A 122 -4.85 9.11 5.48
CA TYR A 122 -5.73 9.67 4.44
C TYR A 122 -5.42 11.14 4.18
N THR A 123 -4.35 11.38 3.43
CA THR A 123 -3.94 12.71 2.99
C THR A 123 -3.91 12.77 1.46
N ALA A 124 -4.09 13.97 0.88
CA ALA A 124 -4.10 14.15 -0.57
C ALA A 124 -2.69 14.11 -1.19
N ARG A 125 -2.04 12.94 -1.04
CA ARG A 125 -0.70 12.63 -1.52
C ARG A 125 -0.71 11.38 -2.42
N PRO A 126 0.30 11.19 -3.27
CA PRO A 126 0.38 10.05 -4.17
C PRO A 126 0.36 8.65 -3.53
N HIS A 127 0.75 8.50 -2.26
CA HIS A 127 0.74 7.19 -1.60
C HIS A 127 -0.66 6.57 -1.52
N ILE A 128 -1.74 7.36 -1.53
CA ILE A 128 -3.11 6.85 -1.53
C ILE A 128 -3.40 5.97 -2.76
N PHE A 129 -2.80 6.28 -3.91
CA PHE A 129 -2.95 5.46 -5.13
C PHE A 129 -2.31 4.06 -5.01
N THR A 130 -1.46 3.85 -4.01
CA THR A 130 -0.90 2.52 -3.69
C THR A 130 -1.93 1.59 -3.07
N LEU A 131 -2.87 2.11 -2.28
CA LEU A 131 -3.77 1.30 -1.45
C LEU A 131 -4.60 0.27 -2.22
N PRO A 132 -5.26 0.58 -3.35
CA PRO A 132 -5.99 -0.43 -4.11
C PRO A 132 -5.04 -1.45 -4.77
N ILE A 133 -3.85 -1.00 -5.18
CA ILE A 133 -2.84 -1.84 -5.82
C ILE A 133 -2.31 -2.88 -4.83
N ILE A 134 -1.93 -2.48 -3.62
CA ILE A 134 -1.32 -3.39 -2.65
C ILE A 134 -2.30 -4.44 -2.14
N VAL A 135 -3.60 -4.11 -2.06
CA VAL A 135 -4.67 -5.08 -1.77
C VAL A 135 -4.72 -6.15 -2.85
N ILE A 136 -4.80 -5.76 -4.13
CA ILE A 136 -4.88 -6.69 -5.25
C ILE A 136 -3.60 -7.51 -5.41
N TRP A 137 -2.44 -6.85 -5.31
CA TRP A 137 -1.14 -7.48 -5.37
C TRP A 137 -1.01 -8.61 -4.33
N THR A 138 -1.32 -8.31 -3.07
CA THR A 138 -1.23 -9.28 -1.98
C THR A 138 -2.26 -10.40 -2.14
N ALA A 139 -3.51 -10.04 -2.44
CA ALA A 139 -4.61 -11.00 -2.62
C ALA A 139 -4.29 -12.02 -3.72
N MET A 140 -3.81 -11.57 -4.87
CA MET A 140 -3.55 -12.44 -6.01
C MET A 140 -2.30 -13.30 -5.81
N LEU A 141 -1.24 -12.77 -5.20
CA LEU A 141 -0.03 -13.53 -4.91
C LEU A 141 -0.28 -14.62 -3.87
N PHE A 142 -0.89 -14.30 -2.73
CA PHE A 142 -1.17 -15.31 -1.71
C PHE A 142 -2.23 -16.33 -2.16
N ARG A 143 -3.18 -15.94 -3.03
CA ARG A 143 -4.10 -16.89 -3.67
C ARG A 143 -3.39 -17.84 -4.63
N ALA A 144 -2.48 -17.33 -5.47
CA ALA A 144 -1.68 -18.16 -6.36
C ALA A 144 -0.78 -19.11 -5.55
N ALA A 145 -0.16 -18.60 -4.49
CA ALA A 145 0.70 -19.39 -3.60
C ALA A 145 -0.06 -20.54 -2.95
N ARG A 146 -1.23 -20.24 -2.39
CA ARG A 146 -2.14 -21.22 -1.80
C ARG A 146 -2.54 -22.31 -2.78
N ASN A 147 -2.88 -21.93 -4.00
CA ASN A 147 -3.35 -22.84 -5.04
C ASN A 147 -2.21 -23.57 -5.75
N GLU A 148 -0.96 -23.41 -5.29
CA GLU A 148 0.25 -23.97 -5.92
C GLU A 148 0.38 -23.59 -7.41
N GLN A 149 0.01 -22.36 -7.73
CA GLN A 149 0.07 -21.77 -9.06
C GLN A 149 1.20 -20.75 -9.17
N GLY A 150 1.70 -20.56 -10.40
CA GLY A 150 2.66 -19.48 -10.66
C GLY A 150 2.01 -18.10 -10.48
N PRO A 151 2.78 -17.06 -10.14
CA PRO A 151 2.26 -15.71 -10.03
C PRO A 151 1.64 -15.25 -11.37
N PRO A 152 0.45 -14.62 -11.36
CA PRO A 152 -0.13 -14.06 -12.57
C PRO A 152 0.77 -12.97 -13.17
N LEU A 153 1.22 -13.13 -14.42
CA LEU A 153 2.18 -12.20 -15.04
C LEU A 153 1.63 -10.78 -15.24
N TRP A 154 0.30 -10.61 -15.34
CA TRP A 154 -0.33 -9.29 -15.43
C TRP A 154 -0.05 -8.42 -14.19
N LEU A 155 0.27 -9.03 -13.05
CA LEU A 155 0.70 -8.30 -11.86
C LEU A 155 1.96 -7.47 -12.14
N LEU A 156 2.86 -7.91 -13.02
CA LEU A 156 4.04 -7.12 -13.38
C LEU A 156 3.65 -5.76 -13.98
N ALA A 157 2.58 -5.68 -14.78
CA ALA A 157 2.06 -4.41 -15.29
C ALA A 157 1.48 -3.54 -14.16
N LEU A 158 0.84 -4.16 -13.17
CA LEU A 158 0.35 -3.48 -11.98
C LEU A 158 1.52 -2.92 -11.13
N LEU A 159 2.63 -3.63 -11.05
CA LEU A 159 3.85 -3.18 -10.38
C LEU A 159 4.55 -2.04 -11.13
N VAL A 160 4.54 -2.06 -12.47
CA VAL A 160 4.99 -0.91 -13.29
C VAL A 160 4.14 0.32 -12.98
N LEU A 161 2.81 0.16 -12.96
CA LEU A 161 1.91 1.25 -12.59
C LEU A 161 2.24 1.79 -11.19
N TRP A 162 2.41 0.90 -10.20
CA TRP A 162 2.76 1.29 -8.85
C TRP A 162 4.10 2.04 -8.78
N ALA A 163 5.13 1.55 -9.50
CA ALA A 163 6.45 2.18 -9.54
C ALA A 163 6.44 3.60 -10.12
N ASN A 164 5.43 3.95 -10.92
CA ASN A 164 5.25 5.30 -11.43
C ASN A 164 4.34 6.17 -10.53
N LEU A 165 3.49 5.55 -9.71
CA LEU A 165 2.60 6.24 -8.78
C LEU A 165 3.28 6.66 -7.47
N HIS A 166 4.07 5.77 -6.85
CA HIS A 166 4.62 6.02 -5.53
C HIS A 166 5.84 5.16 -5.20
N ALA A 167 6.77 5.69 -4.41
CA ALA A 167 8.06 5.05 -4.08
C ALA A 167 7.97 3.78 -3.20
N THR A 168 6.78 3.42 -2.70
CA THR A 168 6.57 2.19 -1.90
C THR A 168 6.38 0.94 -2.73
N PHE A 169 6.47 1.01 -4.06
CA PHE A 169 6.38 -0.16 -4.94
C PHE A 169 7.38 -1.27 -4.61
N THR A 170 8.52 -0.93 -3.99
CA THR A 170 9.54 -1.88 -3.52
C THR A 170 9.00 -2.83 -2.43
N ILE A 171 7.96 -2.43 -1.68
CA ILE A 171 7.23 -3.32 -0.76
C ILE A 171 6.57 -4.46 -1.55
N GLY A 172 6.20 -4.25 -2.81
CA GLY A 172 5.70 -5.29 -3.69
C GLY A 172 6.69 -6.45 -3.85
N PHE A 173 8.00 -6.17 -3.85
CA PHE A 173 9.06 -7.19 -3.91
C PHE A 173 9.06 -8.05 -2.65
N VAL A 174 8.93 -7.40 -1.49
CA VAL A 174 8.89 -8.06 -0.18
C VAL A 174 7.66 -8.95 -0.08
N ILE A 175 6.48 -8.47 -0.48
CA ILE A 175 5.25 -9.25 -0.49
C ILE A 175 5.38 -10.47 -1.43
N ALA A 176 5.97 -10.29 -2.62
CA ALA A 176 6.21 -11.39 -3.54
C ALA A 176 7.18 -12.45 -2.98
N ALA A 177 8.21 -12.02 -2.23
CA ALA A 177 9.11 -12.93 -1.54
C ALA A 177 8.40 -13.73 -0.45
N PHE A 178 7.52 -13.10 0.35
CA PHE A 178 6.72 -13.80 1.36
C PHE A 178 5.72 -14.78 0.76
N ALA A 179 5.05 -14.41 -0.33
CA ALA A 179 4.16 -15.34 -1.03
C ALA A 179 4.94 -16.50 -1.67
N GLY A 180 6.12 -16.25 -2.23
CA GLY A 180 7.02 -17.29 -2.74
C GLY A 180 7.55 -18.21 -1.62
N LEU A 181 7.81 -17.66 -0.43
CA LEU A 181 8.17 -18.44 0.75
C LEU A 181 7.02 -19.37 1.19
N ASP A 182 5.77 -18.89 1.15
CA ASP A 182 4.60 -19.75 1.43
C ASP A 182 4.53 -20.93 0.45
N VAL A 183 4.82 -20.71 -0.84
CA VAL A 183 4.91 -21.80 -1.84
C VAL A 183 6.05 -22.77 -1.54
N LEU A 184 7.22 -22.25 -1.19
CA LEU A 184 8.38 -23.08 -0.83
C LEU A 184 8.06 -24.00 0.35
N VAL A 185 7.40 -23.47 1.38
CA VAL A 185 7.02 -24.22 2.58
C VAL A 185 5.96 -25.29 2.28
N ARG A 186 4.98 -24.97 1.44
CA ARG A 186 3.91 -25.91 1.03
C ARG A 186 4.46 -27.05 0.19
N THR A 187 5.29 -26.73 -0.81
CA THR A 187 5.77 -27.71 -1.78
C THR A 187 7.05 -28.44 -1.34
N ARG A 188 7.83 -27.91 -0.39
CA ARG A 188 9.09 -28.51 0.09
C ARG A 188 10.04 -28.94 -1.03
N LEU A 189 10.19 -28.10 -2.06
CA LEU A 189 11.00 -28.37 -3.26
C LEU A 189 10.49 -29.51 -4.18
N SER A 190 9.33 -30.11 -3.91
CA SER A 190 8.79 -31.20 -4.74
C SER A 190 8.34 -30.75 -6.14
N ASN A 191 8.14 -29.44 -6.35
CA ASN A 191 7.75 -28.86 -7.64
C ASN A 191 8.74 -27.76 -8.09
N PRO A 192 9.90 -28.13 -8.66
CA PRO A 192 10.94 -27.16 -9.05
C PRO A 192 10.49 -26.22 -10.17
N VAL A 193 9.57 -26.67 -11.05
CA VAL A 193 9.02 -25.84 -12.12
C VAL A 193 8.21 -24.68 -11.55
N LEU A 194 7.34 -24.96 -10.56
CA LEU A 194 6.57 -23.93 -9.88
C LEU A 194 7.49 -22.95 -9.15
N LEU A 195 8.48 -23.44 -8.40
CA LEU A 195 9.44 -22.58 -7.72
C LEU A 195 10.23 -21.71 -8.69
N GLY A 196 10.63 -22.27 -9.85
CA GLY A 196 11.25 -21.51 -10.93
C GLY A 196 10.38 -20.36 -11.42
N LYS A 197 9.06 -20.54 -11.52
CA LYS A 197 8.13 -19.44 -11.88
C LYS A 197 8.10 -18.33 -10.83
N TRP A 198 8.11 -18.68 -9.54
CA TRP A 198 8.14 -17.72 -8.44
C TRP A 198 9.47 -16.95 -8.38
N VAL A 199 10.60 -17.65 -8.56
CA VAL A 199 11.93 -17.02 -8.66
C VAL A 199 11.99 -16.09 -9.87
N ALA A 200 11.56 -16.55 -11.05
CA ALA A 200 11.54 -15.73 -12.25
C ALA A 200 10.66 -14.48 -12.07
N PHE A 201 9.47 -14.62 -11.49
CA PHE A 201 8.60 -13.48 -11.17
C PHE A 201 9.27 -12.49 -10.21
N GLY A 202 9.90 -12.99 -9.13
CA GLY A 202 10.64 -12.17 -8.18
C GLY A 202 11.81 -11.41 -8.81
N LEU A 203 12.53 -12.02 -9.76
CA LEU A 203 13.60 -11.38 -10.53
C LEU A 203 13.06 -10.37 -11.55
N LEU A 204 11.88 -10.62 -12.12
CA LEU A 204 11.23 -9.69 -13.04
C LEU A 204 10.71 -8.44 -12.34
N CYS A 205 10.31 -8.52 -11.07
CA CYS A 205 9.83 -7.37 -10.30
C CYS A 205 10.76 -6.14 -10.36
N PRO A 206 12.05 -6.21 -9.97
CA PRO A 206 12.95 -5.06 -10.08
C PRO A 206 13.21 -4.65 -11.53
N VAL A 207 13.23 -5.60 -12.48
CA VAL A 207 13.45 -5.31 -13.92
C VAL A 207 12.31 -4.48 -14.49
N VAL A 208 11.05 -4.87 -14.25
CA VAL A 208 9.90 -4.11 -14.78
C VAL A 208 9.75 -2.76 -14.09
N SER A 209 10.16 -2.63 -12.82
CA SER A 209 10.20 -1.33 -12.12
C SER A 209 11.18 -0.32 -12.75
N LEU A 210 12.09 -0.76 -13.63
CA LEU A 210 12.92 0.16 -14.43
C LEU A 210 12.13 0.86 -15.55
N ILE A 211 10.89 0.43 -15.82
CA ILE A 211 9.91 1.17 -16.65
C ILE A 211 9.35 2.35 -15.81
N ASN A 212 10.26 3.20 -15.38
CA ASN A 212 10.05 4.45 -14.68
C ASN A 212 11.01 5.47 -15.32
N PRO A 213 10.61 6.73 -15.54
CA PRO A 213 11.46 7.73 -16.20
C PRO A 213 12.82 7.96 -15.52
N TYR A 214 12.94 7.63 -14.22
CA TYR A 214 14.18 7.73 -13.46
C TYR A 214 14.96 6.40 -13.35
N GLY A 215 14.45 5.31 -13.93
CA GLY A 215 15.07 3.99 -13.96
C GLY A 215 15.48 3.51 -12.57
N ILE A 216 16.75 3.11 -12.42
CA ILE A 216 17.29 2.59 -11.14
C ILE A 216 17.19 3.60 -9.99
N LYS A 217 17.21 4.91 -10.28
CA LYS A 217 17.12 5.94 -9.23
C LYS A 217 15.79 5.87 -8.48
N ALA A 218 14.70 5.42 -9.13
CA ALA A 218 13.41 5.24 -8.47
C ALA A 218 13.47 4.14 -7.39
N ILE A 219 14.22 3.07 -7.63
CA ILE A 219 14.45 1.99 -6.65
C ILE A 219 15.35 2.49 -5.52
N LEU A 220 16.47 3.15 -5.88
CA LEU A 220 17.42 3.66 -4.90
C LEU A 220 16.81 4.73 -3.99
N ALA A 221 15.87 5.54 -4.50
CA ALA A 221 15.20 6.57 -3.73
C ALA A 221 14.45 6.03 -2.51
N THR A 222 13.94 4.79 -2.54
CA THR A 222 13.34 4.16 -1.34
C THR A 222 14.38 4.05 -0.22
N PHE A 223 15.59 3.60 -0.53
CA PHE A 223 16.66 3.42 0.45
C PHE A 223 17.23 4.75 0.93
N THR A 224 17.37 5.73 0.03
CA THR A 224 17.82 7.08 0.40
C THR A 224 16.86 7.75 1.39
N VAL A 225 15.55 7.57 1.21
CA VAL A 225 14.56 8.09 2.16
C VAL A 225 14.61 7.33 3.49
N ALA A 226 14.71 6.00 3.46
CA ALA A 226 14.69 5.18 4.68
C ALA A 226 15.94 5.36 5.56
N TYR A 227 17.12 5.57 4.97
CA TYR A 227 18.40 5.54 5.71
C TYR A 227 19.29 6.78 5.55
N GLY A 228 19.02 7.64 4.57
CA GLY A 228 19.93 8.72 4.17
C GLY A 228 19.37 10.13 4.34
N ASN A 229 18.25 10.30 5.03
CA ASN A 229 17.57 11.59 5.13
C ASN A 229 17.45 12.05 6.60
N GLU A 230 18.24 13.06 6.96
CA GLU A 230 18.28 13.65 8.31
C GLU A 230 16.94 14.30 8.72
N ALA A 231 16.08 14.66 7.77
CA ALA A 231 14.76 15.22 8.06
C ALA A 231 13.72 14.16 8.43
N VAL A 232 13.91 12.89 8.02
CA VAL A 232 12.92 11.82 8.22
C VAL A 232 12.54 11.60 9.69
N PRO A 233 13.47 11.60 10.66
CA PRO A 233 13.13 11.52 12.09
C PRO A 233 12.23 12.65 12.61
N LEU A 234 12.19 13.80 11.93
CA LEU A 234 11.36 14.94 12.31
C LEU A 234 9.93 14.85 11.76
N ILE A 235 9.68 13.97 10.78
CA ILE A 235 8.38 13.81 10.14
C ILE A 235 7.51 12.88 10.98
N ILE A 236 6.34 13.37 11.40
CA ILE A 236 5.41 12.66 12.30
C ILE A 236 5.06 11.26 11.79
N GLU A 237 4.83 11.10 10.49
CA GLU A 237 4.42 9.80 9.90
C GLU A 237 5.52 8.72 9.98
N TRP A 238 6.77 9.09 10.24
CA TRP A 238 7.91 8.18 10.39
C TRP A 238 8.21 7.84 11.85
N LYS A 239 7.53 8.47 12.81
CA LYS A 239 7.68 8.14 14.22
C LYS A 239 7.17 6.71 14.50
N PRO A 240 7.71 6.06 15.55
CA PRO A 240 7.19 4.79 16.02
C PRO A 240 5.76 4.95 16.54
N PHE A 241 5.06 3.81 16.64
CA PHE A 241 3.73 3.75 17.23
C PHE A 241 3.77 4.17 18.71
N ASP A 242 2.85 5.07 19.07
CA ASP A 242 2.57 5.47 20.45
C ASP A 242 1.09 5.21 20.74
N ALA A 243 0.83 4.36 21.74
CA ALA A 243 -0.52 4.00 22.17
C ALA A 243 -1.32 5.21 22.68
N SER A 244 -0.63 6.17 23.30
CA SER A 244 -1.25 7.39 23.86
C SER A 244 -1.85 8.27 22.78
N ASP A 245 -1.18 8.33 21.62
CA ASP A 245 -1.60 9.14 20.46
C ASP A 245 -2.51 8.35 19.51
N GLN A 246 -2.49 7.01 19.56
CA GLN A 246 -3.18 6.13 18.61
C GLN A 246 -4.04 5.05 19.30
N PRO A 247 -4.95 5.41 20.24
CA PRO A 247 -5.70 4.43 21.03
C PRO A 247 -6.64 3.56 20.18
N PHE A 248 -7.16 4.10 19.07
CA PHE A 248 -8.04 3.33 18.18
C PHE A 248 -7.29 2.20 17.47
N GLN A 249 -6.07 2.46 17.00
CA GLN A 249 -5.21 1.47 16.37
C GLN A 249 -4.64 0.48 17.39
N GLU A 250 -4.35 0.94 18.61
CA GLU A 250 -3.99 0.07 19.73
C GLU A 250 -5.08 -0.99 19.95
N VAL A 251 -6.33 -0.57 20.09
CA VAL A 251 -7.48 -1.48 20.22
C VAL A 251 -7.55 -2.44 19.04
N GLY A 252 -7.29 -1.98 17.82
CA GLY A 252 -7.22 -2.84 16.64
C GLY A 252 -6.17 -3.96 16.76
N VAL A 253 -4.95 -3.63 17.22
CA VAL A 253 -3.87 -4.60 17.45
C VAL A 253 -4.23 -5.54 18.60
N LEU A 254 -4.77 -5.03 19.71
CA LEU A 254 -5.16 -5.83 20.87
C LEU A 254 -6.30 -6.81 20.54
N LEU A 255 -7.29 -6.38 19.77
CA LEU A 255 -8.36 -7.26 19.29
C LEU A 255 -7.83 -8.36 18.37
N PHE A 256 -6.88 -8.02 17.50
CA PHE A 256 -6.20 -9.02 16.66
C PHE A 256 -5.44 -10.05 17.49
N VAL A 257 -4.64 -9.60 18.47
CA VAL A 257 -3.89 -10.49 19.37
C VAL A 257 -4.84 -11.35 20.20
N PHE A 258 -5.88 -10.76 20.79
CA PHE A 258 -6.90 -11.48 21.55
C PHE A 258 -7.57 -12.55 20.68
N ALA A 259 -7.96 -12.21 19.45
CA ALA A 259 -8.54 -13.17 18.52
C ALA A 259 -7.57 -14.32 18.20
N LEU A 260 -6.29 -14.05 17.97
CA LEU A 260 -5.28 -15.09 17.76
C LEU A 260 -5.09 -16.00 18.98
N LEU A 261 -5.13 -15.45 20.20
CA LEU A 261 -4.93 -16.22 21.43
C LEU A 261 -6.14 -17.08 21.82
N VAL A 262 -7.36 -16.59 21.56
CA VAL A 262 -8.60 -17.29 21.90
C VAL A 262 -9.06 -18.22 20.77
N SER A 263 -8.73 -17.88 19.52
CA SER A 263 -8.93 -18.79 18.40
C SER A 263 -7.93 -19.95 18.47
N ARG A 264 -8.32 -21.10 17.91
CA ARG A 264 -7.43 -22.24 17.68
C ARG A 264 -6.82 -22.16 16.27
N LEU A 265 -6.72 -20.96 15.71
CA LEU A 265 -6.29 -20.72 14.34
C LEU A 265 -4.85 -21.18 14.15
N ARG A 266 -4.65 -22.16 13.29
CA ARG A 266 -3.32 -22.64 12.88
C ARG A 266 -2.87 -21.83 11.67
N VAL A 267 -1.80 -21.06 11.86
CA VAL A 267 -1.16 -20.26 10.80
C VAL A 267 0.19 -20.89 10.47
N GLY A 268 0.46 -21.12 9.19
CA GLY A 268 1.78 -21.59 8.73
C GLY A 268 2.87 -20.57 9.05
N TRP A 269 4.08 -21.03 9.38
CA TRP A 269 5.15 -20.15 9.87
C TRP A 269 5.56 -19.07 8.86
N ALA A 270 5.46 -19.32 7.55
CA ALA A 270 5.74 -18.33 6.51
C ALA A 270 4.76 -17.14 6.57
N LYS A 271 3.46 -17.42 6.76
CA LYS A 271 2.43 -16.40 6.95
C LYS A 271 2.57 -15.70 8.31
N ALA A 272 2.93 -16.44 9.36
CA ALA A 272 3.22 -15.85 10.67
C ALA A 272 4.38 -14.84 10.58
N LEU A 273 5.44 -15.17 9.82
CA LEU A 273 6.55 -14.26 9.58
C LEU A 273 6.12 -13.00 8.80
N PHE A 274 5.23 -13.13 7.82
CA PHE A 274 4.64 -11.97 7.13
C PHE A 274 3.84 -11.07 8.09
N ILE A 275 3.05 -11.65 9.00
CA ILE A 275 2.28 -10.90 10.00
C ILE A 275 3.21 -10.15 10.94
N VAL A 276 4.25 -10.82 11.46
CA VAL A 276 5.26 -10.20 12.33
C VAL A 276 6.00 -9.09 11.60
N PHE A 277 6.37 -9.29 10.34
CA PHE A 277 6.99 -8.26 9.50
C PHE A 277 6.05 -7.05 9.33
N ALA A 278 4.80 -7.26 8.94
CA ALA A 278 3.84 -6.18 8.72
C ALA A 278 3.57 -5.40 10.03
N LEU A 279 3.46 -6.10 11.16
CA LEU A 279 3.31 -5.47 12.47
C LEU A 279 4.56 -4.70 12.87
N HIS A 280 5.75 -5.28 12.72
CA HIS A 280 7.01 -4.61 13.06
C HIS A 280 7.20 -3.32 12.27
N ILE A 281 6.97 -3.34 10.96
CA ILE A 281 7.12 -2.16 10.12
C ILE A 281 6.09 -1.08 10.50
N TYR A 282 4.85 -1.46 10.82
CA TYR A 282 3.86 -0.52 11.36
C TYR A 282 4.31 0.09 12.70
N LEU A 283 4.72 -0.73 13.66
CA LEU A 283 5.15 -0.25 14.98
C LEU A 283 6.40 0.64 14.89
N THR A 284 7.25 0.41 13.89
CA THR A 284 8.46 1.21 13.65
C THR A 284 8.12 2.54 12.97
N HIS A 285 7.16 2.55 12.03
CA HIS A 285 6.74 3.76 11.33
C HIS A 285 5.24 3.78 11.06
N LEU A 286 4.55 4.75 11.64
CA LEU A 286 3.09 4.92 11.55
C LEU A 286 2.57 4.92 10.09
N ARG A 287 3.32 5.50 9.15
CA ARG A 287 2.93 5.57 7.73
C ARG A 287 2.66 4.20 7.09
N PHE A 288 3.22 3.12 7.64
CA PHE A 288 3.05 1.76 7.10
C PHE A 288 1.95 0.95 7.80
N MET A 289 1.09 1.57 8.61
CA MET A 289 -0.04 0.89 9.28
C MET A 289 -0.95 0.10 8.32
N TYR A 290 -1.05 0.55 7.07
CA TYR A 290 -1.83 -0.14 6.04
C TYR A 290 -1.29 -1.53 5.69
N LEU A 291 0.01 -1.79 5.88
CA LEU A 291 0.58 -3.13 5.67
C LEU A 291 -0.04 -4.13 6.64
N PHE A 292 -0.19 -3.74 7.90
CA PHE A 292 -0.78 -4.61 8.90
C PHE A 292 -2.30 -4.69 8.72
N PHE A 293 -2.99 -3.56 8.77
CA PHE A 293 -4.45 -3.55 8.84
C PHE A 293 -5.17 -3.95 7.53
N LEU A 294 -4.57 -3.75 6.35
CA LEU A 294 -5.15 -4.22 5.09
C LEU A 294 -4.71 -5.64 4.72
N LEU A 295 -3.43 -5.96 4.89
CA LEU A 295 -2.85 -7.17 4.26
C LEU A 295 -2.96 -8.41 5.15
N VAL A 296 -2.90 -8.27 6.47
CA VAL A 296 -3.05 -9.42 7.38
C VAL A 296 -4.42 -10.09 7.23
N PRO A 297 -5.55 -9.36 7.15
CA PRO A 297 -6.85 -9.95 6.82
C PRO A 297 -6.83 -10.76 5.51
N ILE A 298 -6.17 -10.25 4.46
CA ILE A 298 -6.08 -10.91 3.16
C ILE A 298 -5.33 -12.26 3.28
N VAL A 299 -4.23 -12.26 4.03
CA VAL A 299 -3.36 -13.44 4.19
C VAL A 299 -4.01 -14.53 5.04
N LEU A 300 -4.84 -14.16 6.02
CA LEU A 300 -5.49 -15.07 6.97
C LEU A 300 -6.91 -15.51 6.57
N ALA A 301 -7.59 -14.80 5.67
CA ALA A 301 -9.01 -15.03 5.37
C ALA A 301 -9.33 -16.50 5.03
N ALA A 302 -8.46 -17.15 4.26
CA ALA A 302 -8.66 -18.54 3.87
C ALA A 302 -8.43 -19.52 5.02
N GLU A 303 -7.39 -19.31 5.84
CA GLU A 303 -7.14 -20.13 7.05
C GLU A 303 -8.28 -20.02 8.06
N ILE A 304 -8.88 -18.83 8.19
CA ILE A 304 -10.04 -18.62 9.06
C ILE A 304 -11.23 -19.43 8.52
N ALA A 305 -11.53 -19.31 7.23
CA ALA A 305 -12.67 -19.97 6.59
C ALA A 305 -12.59 -21.51 6.57
N GLU A 306 -11.39 -22.09 6.58
CA GLU A 306 -11.22 -23.55 6.61
C GLU A 306 -11.27 -24.13 8.03
N GLN A 307 -11.04 -23.31 9.05
CA GLN A 307 -10.93 -23.77 10.44
C GLN A 307 -12.19 -23.44 11.28
N TYR A 308 -13.12 -22.66 10.73
CA TYR A 308 -14.35 -22.18 11.39
C TYR A 308 -15.52 -22.13 10.40
#